data_AF-A0A962PBW1-F1
#
_entry.id   AF-A0A962PBW1-F1
#
_cell.length_a   1.000
_cell.length_b   1.000
_cell.length_c   1.000
_cell.angle_alpha   90.00
_cell.angle_beta   90.00
_cell.angle_gamma   90.00
#
_symmetry.space_group_name_H-M   'P 1'
#
loop_
_entity.id
_entity.type
_entity.pdbx_description
1 polymer ?
#
loop_
_entity_poly.entity_id
_entity_poly.type
_entity_poly.pdbx_seq_one_letter_code
_entity_poly.pdbx_strand_id
1 'polypeptide(L)'
;MSVSFSGRVQQLWAPVAGIPDPGLQDRLRNQNNNQKSPGNNIVQKYLAIINNKTASVLLTCLLIAWFCIRFDFSYDLNITLFSIAVIFPLVFTIRQSFRRRDEIIKLLSVFKSSLNAVYLSFSFIEKLDDEKKEYVAERLQGISRLFLDALQGQRYEADVVRARLSEIFELVQQNRDVISSGVAMKIIRFLKDIEESMENTIGIRTHGSPISLRAYCLVFIYMFPFIFVPTLVFDMQEGEAWIVYILSAVHGFILISLYNVQDDLENPFDQIGLDDVNLEEFHFNQQPVKALL
;
A
#
# COMPACT_ATOMS: atom_id res chain seq x y z
N MET A 1 -21.33 25.34 -63.67
CA MET A 1 -22.34 24.27 -63.41
C MET A 1 -21.68 23.23 -62.52
N SER A 2 -21.83 23.39 -61.21
CA SER A 2 -21.36 22.46 -60.19
C SER A 2 -22.48 21.48 -59.87
N VAL A 3 -22.21 20.18 -59.99
CA VAL A 3 -23.18 19.11 -59.74
C VAL A 3 -23.20 18.82 -58.23
N SER A 4 -24.36 19.05 -57.63
CA SER A 4 -24.68 18.76 -56.23
C SER A 4 -24.97 17.27 -56.05
N PHE A 5 -24.23 16.62 -55.16
CA PHE A 5 -24.48 15.24 -54.72
C PHE A 5 -25.39 15.29 -53.49
N SER A 6 -26.67 14.94 -53.64
CA SER A 6 -27.56 14.64 -52.52
C SER A 6 -28.38 13.41 -52.86
N GLY A 7 -27.88 12.27 -52.41
CA GLY A 7 -28.43 10.95 -52.69
C GLY A 7 -28.24 10.04 -51.48
N ARG A 8 -29.20 10.11 -50.56
CA ARG A 8 -29.86 8.95 -49.94
C ARG A 8 -28.94 7.79 -49.49
N VAL A 9 -28.21 7.99 -48.39
CA VAL A 9 -27.70 6.89 -47.53
C VAL A 9 -27.92 7.28 -46.08
N GLN A 10 -29.14 7.12 -45.58
CA GLN A 10 -29.45 7.36 -44.18
C GLN A 10 -30.60 6.45 -43.75
N GLN A 11 -30.39 5.14 -43.84
CA GLN A 11 -31.27 4.11 -43.26
C GLN A 11 -30.51 2.78 -43.26
N LEU A 12 -29.66 2.54 -42.25
CA LEU A 12 -29.17 1.19 -41.90
C LEU A 12 -28.50 1.09 -40.52
N TRP A 13 -28.70 2.05 -39.62
CA TRP A 13 -28.28 1.95 -38.21
C TRP A 13 -29.43 2.39 -37.31
N ALA A 14 -30.36 1.47 -37.04
CA ALA A 14 -31.24 1.56 -35.88
C ALA A 14 -30.66 0.63 -34.81
N PRO A 15 -30.35 1.09 -33.59
CA PRO A 15 -30.03 0.19 -32.50
C PRO A 15 -31.29 -0.63 -32.21
N VAL A 16 -31.15 -1.96 -32.20
CA VAL A 16 -32.20 -2.86 -31.72
C VAL A 16 -32.47 -2.47 -30.26
N ALA A 17 -33.65 -1.89 -30.01
CA ALA A 17 -34.12 -1.60 -28.67
C ALA A 17 -34.24 -2.93 -27.92
N GLY A 18 -33.25 -3.20 -27.06
CA GLY A 18 -33.29 -4.32 -26.14
C GLY A 18 -34.53 -4.23 -25.25
N ILE A 19 -35.13 -5.38 -24.99
CA ILE A 19 -36.22 -5.57 -24.03
C ILE A 19 -35.79 -4.88 -22.71
N PRO A 20 -36.58 -3.97 -22.14
CA PRO A 20 -36.20 -3.32 -20.88
C PRO A 20 -36.15 -4.37 -19.78
N ASP A 21 -34.94 -4.69 -19.30
CA ASP A 21 -34.72 -5.53 -18.12
C ASP A 21 -35.28 -4.78 -16.89
N PRO A 22 -36.41 -5.23 -16.30
CA PRO A 22 -37.07 -4.53 -15.20
C PRO A 22 -36.21 -4.45 -13.94
N GLY A 23 -35.12 -5.22 -13.85
CA GLY A 23 -34.20 -5.23 -12.72
C GLY A 23 -32.92 -4.40 -12.92
N LEU A 24 -32.67 -3.84 -14.11
CA LEU A 24 -31.41 -3.15 -14.38
C LEU A 24 -31.28 -1.84 -13.58
N GLN A 25 -32.35 -1.06 -13.48
CA GLN A 25 -32.34 0.18 -12.69
C GLN A 25 -32.22 -0.12 -11.19
N ASP A 26 -32.85 -1.19 -10.69
CA ASP A 26 -32.72 -1.60 -9.29
C ASP A 26 -31.34 -2.18 -8.98
N ARG A 27 -30.70 -2.88 -9.92
CA ARG A 27 -29.31 -3.34 -9.79
C ARG A 27 -28.31 -2.19 -9.79
N LEU A 28 -28.49 -1.19 -10.66
CA LEU A 28 -27.66 0.01 -10.69
C LEU A 28 -27.87 0.88 -9.43
N ARG A 29 -29.11 0.95 -8.93
CA ARG A 29 -29.45 1.64 -7.68
C ARG A 29 -28.92 0.90 -6.45
N ASN A 30 -28.89 -0.43 -6.44
CA ASN A 30 -28.26 -1.22 -5.38
C ASN A 30 -26.72 -1.19 -5.43
N GLN A 31 -26.10 -1.12 -6.61
CA GLN A 31 -24.66 -0.88 -6.71
C GLN A 31 -24.28 0.51 -6.17
N ASN A 32 -25.03 1.56 -6.50
CA ASN A 32 -24.81 2.89 -5.94
C ASN A 32 -25.10 2.96 -4.42
N ASN A 33 -26.03 2.18 -3.90
CA ASN A 33 -26.33 2.14 -2.46
C ASN A 33 -25.31 1.32 -1.64
N ASN A 34 -24.62 0.35 -2.24
CA ASN A 34 -23.48 -0.34 -1.62
C ASN A 34 -22.18 0.49 -1.66
N GLN A 35 -22.19 1.63 -2.36
CA GLN A 35 -21.17 2.68 -2.28
C GLN A 35 -21.55 3.79 -1.28
N LYS A 36 -22.26 3.44 -0.19
CA LYS A 36 -22.53 4.38 0.91
C LYS A 36 -21.28 4.64 1.76
N SER A 37 -20.60 5.71 1.39
CA SER A 37 -19.79 6.65 2.19
C SER A 37 -18.69 6.10 3.12
N PRO A 38 -17.39 6.23 2.75
CA PRO A 38 -16.26 6.07 3.66
C PRO A 38 -16.02 7.33 4.53
N GLY A 39 -17.00 8.23 4.66
CA GLY A 39 -16.81 9.56 5.25
C GLY A 39 -16.42 9.57 6.74
N ASN A 40 -16.84 8.56 7.52
CA ASN A 40 -16.46 8.46 8.93
C ASN A 40 -15.05 7.88 9.16
N ASN A 41 -14.50 7.18 8.17
CA ASN A 41 -13.20 6.51 8.30
C ASN A 41 -12.05 7.48 7.99
N ILE A 42 -12.27 8.46 7.12
CA ILE A 42 -11.23 9.39 6.68
C ILE A 42 -10.79 10.32 7.83
N VAL A 43 -11.76 10.88 8.57
CA VAL A 43 -11.45 11.76 9.73
C VAL A 43 -10.78 10.98 10.86
N GLN A 44 -11.21 9.74 11.11
CA GLN A 44 -10.56 8.85 12.08
C GLN A 44 -9.12 8.51 11.67
N LYS A 45 -8.86 8.31 10.37
CA LYS A 45 -7.50 8.09 9.86
C LYS A 45 -6.61 9.32 9.95
N TYR A 46 -7.11 10.53 9.69
CA TYR A 46 -6.33 11.76 9.92
C TYR A 46 -6.07 12.02 11.41
N LEU A 47 -7.00 11.63 12.28
CA LEU A 47 -6.81 11.68 13.74
C LEU A 47 -5.84 10.60 14.24
N ALA A 48 -5.61 9.50 13.50
CA ALA A 48 -4.59 8.51 13.85
C ALA A 48 -3.16 9.09 13.84
N ILE A 49 -2.91 10.10 12.99
CA ILE A 49 -1.66 10.89 12.97
C ILE A 49 -1.48 11.65 14.30
N ILE A 50 -2.57 11.97 15.01
CA ILE A 50 -2.55 12.63 16.32
C ILE A 50 -2.66 11.57 17.41
N ASN A 51 -1.52 11.00 17.77
CA ASN A 51 -1.43 9.94 18.77
C ASN A 51 -1.01 10.47 20.16
N ASN A 52 -0.98 9.62 21.17
CA ASN A 52 -0.49 9.93 22.52
C ASN A 52 0.95 10.51 22.50
N LYS A 53 1.78 10.07 21.54
CA LYS A 53 3.12 10.63 21.29
C LYS A 53 3.10 12.13 20.93
N THR A 54 2.07 12.56 20.20
CA THR A 54 1.90 13.97 19.82
C THR A 54 1.55 14.81 21.05
N ALA A 55 0.67 14.30 21.91
CA ALA A 55 0.30 14.97 23.16
C ALA A 55 1.50 15.12 24.11
N SER A 56 2.34 14.08 24.25
CA SER A 56 3.53 14.15 25.11
C SER A 56 4.60 15.11 24.61
N VAL A 57 4.86 15.18 23.29
CA VAL A 57 5.81 16.16 22.73
C VAL A 57 5.28 17.59 22.88
N LEU A 58 4.00 17.82 22.58
CA LEU A 58 3.38 19.15 22.75
C LEU A 58 3.43 19.61 24.22
N LEU A 59 3.10 18.72 25.16
CA LEU A 59 3.23 19.01 26.58
C LEU A 59 4.67 19.36 26.95
N THR A 60 5.64 18.61 26.44
CA THR A 60 7.07 18.88 26.66
C THR A 60 7.48 20.26 26.13
N CYS A 61 7.06 20.63 24.92
CA CYS A 61 7.29 21.97 24.37
C CYS A 61 6.70 23.07 25.26
N LEU A 62 5.45 22.92 25.69
CA LEU A 62 4.77 23.92 26.53
C LEU A 62 5.40 24.04 27.91
N LEU A 63 5.80 22.93 28.53
CA LEU A 63 6.46 22.92 29.84
C LEU A 63 7.84 23.59 29.77
N ILE A 64 8.62 23.31 28.73
CA ILE A 64 9.93 23.95 28.55
C ILE A 64 9.77 25.43 28.23
N ALA A 65 8.81 25.81 27.37
CA ALA A 65 8.52 27.22 27.10
C ALA A 65 8.12 27.97 28.36
N TRP A 66 7.24 27.38 29.17
CA TRP A 66 6.86 27.93 30.47
C TRP A 66 8.05 28.09 31.41
N PHE A 67 8.92 27.08 31.49
CA PHE A 67 10.11 27.14 32.31
C PHE A 67 11.08 28.25 31.85
N CYS A 68 11.39 28.31 30.54
CA CYS A 68 12.28 29.32 29.98
C CYS A 68 11.78 30.75 30.23
N ILE A 69 10.49 31.01 30.00
CA ILE A 69 9.90 32.34 30.21
C ILE A 69 9.86 32.70 31.69
N ARG A 70 9.52 31.74 32.58
CA ARG A 70 9.36 32.01 34.01
C ARG A 70 10.68 32.25 34.74
N PHE A 71 11.74 31.58 34.31
CA PHE A 71 13.08 31.67 34.92
C PHE A 71 14.06 32.51 34.12
N ASP A 72 13.61 33.16 33.04
CA ASP A 72 14.44 33.93 32.10
C ASP A 72 15.63 33.10 31.58
N PHE A 73 15.39 31.82 31.32
CA PHE A 73 16.41 30.88 30.88
C PHE A 73 16.47 30.86 29.36
N SER A 74 17.53 31.46 28.82
CA SER A 74 17.78 31.59 27.39
C SER A 74 19.28 31.41 27.08
N TYR A 75 19.60 30.96 25.88
CA TYR A 75 20.98 30.87 25.39
C TYR A 75 21.02 30.95 23.86
N ASP A 76 22.13 31.42 23.31
CA ASP A 76 22.38 31.46 21.87
C ASP A 76 23.08 30.17 21.42
N LEU A 77 22.35 29.31 20.70
CA LEU A 77 22.91 28.13 20.04
C LEU A 77 22.55 28.13 18.56
N ASN A 78 23.44 27.55 17.73
CA ASN A 78 23.13 27.34 16.33
C ASN A 78 22.10 26.21 16.15
N ILE A 79 20.82 26.58 16.12
CA ILE A 79 19.68 25.66 15.92
C ILE A 79 19.76 24.88 14.61
N THR A 80 20.49 25.40 13.62
CA THR A 80 20.57 24.79 12.28
C THR A 80 21.25 23.42 12.34
N LEU A 81 22.36 23.31 13.09
CA LEU A 81 23.09 22.05 13.21
C LEU A 81 22.22 20.96 13.84
N PHE A 82 21.54 21.29 14.93
CA PHE A 82 20.64 20.36 15.61
C PHE A 82 19.42 20.00 14.76
N SER A 83 18.84 20.98 14.06
CA SER A 83 17.70 20.74 13.16
C SER A 83 18.07 19.77 12.03
N ILE A 84 19.24 19.94 11.41
CA ILE A 84 19.73 19.01 10.38
C ILE A 84 19.90 17.60 10.96
N ALA A 85 20.46 17.48 12.17
CA ALA A 85 20.67 16.19 12.81
C ALA A 85 19.36 15.42 13.07
N VAL A 86 18.23 16.11 13.30
CA VAL A 86 16.91 15.47 13.48
C VAL A 86 16.20 15.24 12.15
N ILE A 87 16.13 16.27 11.31
CA ILE A 87 15.32 16.26 10.08
C ILE A 87 15.93 15.31 9.05
N PHE A 88 17.25 15.26 8.92
CA PHE A 88 17.89 14.45 7.87
C PHE A 88 17.62 12.94 8.02
N PRO A 89 17.86 12.32 9.20
CA PRO A 89 17.50 10.92 9.42
C PRO A 89 16.00 10.65 9.25
N LEU A 90 15.14 11.57 9.70
CA LEU A 90 13.70 11.47 9.57
C LEU A 90 13.27 11.40 8.09
N VAL A 91 13.70 12.35 7.27
CA VAL A 91 13.42 12.36 5.83
C VAL A 91 13.98 11.11 5.13
N PHE A 92 15.18 10.67 5.50
CA PHE A 92 15.80 9.48 4.94
C PHE A 92 14.97 8.22 5.21
N THR A 93 14.51 8.04 6.45
CA THR A 93 13.68 6.90 6.83
C THR A 93 12.33 6.90 6.12
N ILE A 94 11.64 8.04 6.03
CA ILE A 94 10.37 8.19 5.31
C ILE A 94 10.54 7.77 3.84
N ARG A 95 11.58 8.27 3.17
CA ARG A 95 11.87 7.92 1.77
C ARG A 95 12.10 6.42 1.59
N GLN A 96 12.80 5.79 2.54
CA GLN A 96 13.06 4.37 2.50
C GLN A 96 11.79 3.54 2.70
N SER A 97 10.88 3.97 3.59
CA SER A 97 9.57 3.33 3.76
C SER A 97 8.72 3.42 2.49
N PHE A 98 8.67 4.59 1.82
CA PHE A 98 8.00 4.73 0.52
C PHE A 98 8.60 3.82 -0.55
N ARG A 99 9.93 3.77 -0.67
CA ARG A 99 10.59 2.89 -1.63
C ARG A 99 10.26 1.42 -1.38
N ARG A 100 10.18 1.00 -0.11
CA ARG A 100 9.82 -0.36 0.28
C ARG A 100 8.37 -0.68 -0.10
N ARG A 101 7.44 0.25 0.14
CA ARG A 101 6.04 0.14 -0.30
C ARG A 101 5.93 -0.05 -1.81
N ASP A 102 6.63 0.78 -2.59
CA ASP A 102 6.60 0.69 -4.06
C ASP A 102 7.18 -0.64 -4.55
N GLU A 103 8.22 -1.16 -3.88
CA GLU A 103 8.79 -2.46 -4.20
C GLU A 103 7.82 -3.61 -3.91
N ILE A 104 7.10 -3.55 -2.78
CA ILE A 104 6.04 -4.51 -2.45
C ILE A 104 4.95 -4.50 -3.53
N ILE A 105 4.50 -3.32 -3.96
CA ILE A 105 3.48 -3.20 -5.03
C ILE A 105 3.96 -3.88 -6.31
N LYS A 106 5.23 -3.72 -6.69
CA LYS A 106 5.79 -4.40 -7.86
C LYS A 106 5.80 -5.92 -7.69
N LEU A 107 6.25 -6.42 -6.54
CA LEU A 107 6.28 -7.86 -6.26
C LEU A 107 4.87 -8.46 -6.29
N LEU A 108 3.89 -7.79 -5.67
CA LEU A 108 2.49 -8.21 -5.72
C LEU A 108 1.89 -8.14 -7.13
N SER A 109 2.32 -7.17 -7.94
CA SER A 109 1.92 -7.08 -9.35
C SER A 109 2.47 -8.25 -10.18
N VAL A 110 3.76 -8.59 -9.98
CA VAL A 110 4.39 -9.77 -10.61
C VAL A 110 3.65 -11.03 -10.16
N PHE A 111 3.41 -11.21 -8.87
CA PHE A 111 2.65 -12.32 -8.32
C PHE A 111 1.30 -12.50 -9.01
N LYS A 112 0.45 -11.45 -9.02
CA LYS A 112 -0.88 -11.50 -9.65
C LYS A 112 -0.79 -11.80 -11.14
N SER A 113 0.12 -11.14 -11.86
CA SER A 113 0.27 -11.32 -13.31
C SER A 113 0.75 -12.73 -13.66
N SER A 114 1.65 -13.31 -12.87
CA SER A 114 2.14 -14.68 -13.05
C SER A 114 1.07 -15.73 -12.76
N LEU A 115 0.22 -15.53 -11.73
CA LEU A 115 -0.97 -16.38 -11.51
C LEU A 115 -1.90 -16.37 -12.73
N ASN A 116 -2.20 -15.18 -13.26
CA ASN A 116 -2.99 -15.04 -14.49
C ASN A 116 -2.31 -15.71 -15.69
N ALA A 117 -0.99 -15.60 -15.82
CA ALA A 117 -0.24 -16.21 -16.90
C ALA A 117 -0.27 -17.75 -16.83
N VAL A 118 -0.20 -18.33 -15.63
CA VAL A 118 -0.39 -19.78 -15.43
C VAL A 118 -1.80 -20.18 -15.84
N TYR A 119 -2.82 -19.50 -15.30
CA TYR A 119 -4.23 -19.78 -15.63
C TYR A 119 -4.49 -19.75 -17.14
N LEU A 120 -4.08 -18.68 -17.82
CA LEU A 120 -4.23 -18.55 -19.27
C LEU A 120 -3.46 -19.64 -20.03
N SER A 121 -2.25 -19.99 -19.58
CA SER A 121 -1.45 -21.04 -20.22
C SER A 121 -2.15 -22.39 -20.22
N PHE A 122 -2.92 -22.71 -19.17
CA PHE A 122 -3.75 -23.91 -19.11
C PHE A 122 -5.05 -23.79 -19.92
N SER A 123 -5.69 -22.61 -19.88
CA SER A 123 -6.94 -22.35 -20.62
C SER A 123 -6.79 -22.47 -22.14
N PHE A 124 -5.61 -22.15 -22.69
CA PHE A 124 -5.33 -22.30 -24.12
C PHE A 124 -5.01 -23.73 -24.57
N ILE A 125 -4.93 -24.70 -23.65
CA ILE A 125 -4.66 -26.11 -23.99
C ILE A 125 -6.00 -26.78 -24.31
N GLU A 126 -6.38 -26.80 -25.58
CA GLU A 126 -7.67 -27.34 -26.05
C GLU A 126 -7.87 -28.81 -25.67
N LYS A 127 -6.80 -29.60 -25.74
CA LYS A 127 -6.81 -31.05 -25.47
C LYS A 127 -6.86 -31.39 -23.97
N LEU A 128 -6.71 -30.40 -23.09
CA LEU A 128 -6.79 -30.62 -21.65
C LEU A 128 -8.25 -30.58 -21.21
N ASP A 129 -8.62 -31.57 -20.40
CA ASP A 129 -9.97 -31.67 -19.85
C ASP A 129 -10.35 -30.45 -18.99
N ASP A 130 -11.62 -30.08 -19.03
CA ASP A 130 -12.12 -28.88 -18.35
C ASP A 130 -12.10 -29.05 -16.82
N GLU A 131 -12.22 -30.27 -16.28
CA GLU A 131 -12.08 -30.55 -14.85
C GLU A 131 -10.67 -30.19 -14.35
N LYS A 132 -9.64 -30.49 -15.16
CA LYS A 132 -8.25 -30.16 -14.83
C LYS A 132 -7.99 -28.65 -14.89
N LYS A 133 -8.64 -27.94 -15.81
CA LYS A 133 -8.52 -26.47 -15.89
C LYS A 133 -9.15 -25.81 -14.67
N GLU A 134 -10.32 -26.29 -14.23
CA GLU A 134 -10.97 -25.80 -13.02
C GLU A 134 -10.14 -26.13 -11.77
N TYR A 135 -9.57 -27.33 -11.69
CA TYR A 135 -8.65 -27.73 -10.62
C TYR A 135 -7.46 -26.77 -10.48
N VAL A 136 -6.82 -26.41 -11.61
CA VAL A 136 -5.72 -25.43 -11.60
C VAL A 136 -6.21 -24.06 -11.11
N ALA A 137 -7.38 -23.62 -11.55
CA ALA A 137 -7.93 -22.33 -11.16
C ALA A 137 -8.23 -22.26 -9.65
N GLU A 138 -8.79 -23.33 -9.07
CA GLU A 138 -9.01 -23.46 -7.63
C GLU A 138 -7.69 -23.42 -6.85
N ARG A 139 -6.66 -24.13 -7.33
CA ARG A 139 -5.33 -24.14 -6.70
C ARG A 139 -4.66 -22.77 -6.73
N LEU A 140 -4.71 -22.06 -7.85
CA LEU A 140 -4.18 -20.70 -7.97
C LEU A 140 -4.91 -19.73 -7.03
N GLN A 141 -6.23 -19.86 -6.90
CA GLN A 141 -7.01 -19.06 -5.95
C GLN A 141 -6.65 -19.39 -4.49
N GLY A 142 -6.44 -20.67 -4.17
CA GLY A 142 -5.99 -21.10 -2.85
C GLY A 142 -4.62 -20.53 -2.49
N ILE A 143 -3.65 -20.56 -3.42
CA ILE A 143 -2.33 -19.94 -3.26
C ILE A 143 -2.45 -18.43 -3.03
N SER A 144 -3.28 -17.76 -3.83
CA SER A 144 -3.54 -16.32 -3.69
C SER A 144 -4.07 -15.94 -2.31
N ARG A 145 -5.07 -16.66 -1.82
CA ARG A 145 -5.65 -16.41 -0.48
C ARG A 145 -4.62 -16.67 0.62
N LEU A 146 -4.00 -17.85 0.63
CA LEU A 146 -3.00 -18.23 1.65
C LEU A 146 -1.86 -17.21 1.75
N PHE A 147 -1.38 -16.71 0.60
CA PHE A 147 -0.31 -15.72 0.59
C PHE A 147 -0.76 -14.36 1.14
N LEU A 148 -1.88 -13.82 0.66
CA LEU A 148 -2.35 -12.49 1.06
C LEU A 148 -2.81 -12.48 2.53
N ASP A 149 -3.45 -13.56 2.99
CA ASP A 149 -3.82 -13.77 4.39
C ASP A 149 -2.58 -13.78 5.30
N ALA A 150 -1.50 -14.43 4.83
CA ALA A 150 -0.24 -14.41 5.57
C ALA A 150 0.30 -12.98 5.69
N LEU A 151 0.23 -12.15 4.65
CA LEU A 151 0.69 -10.75 4.70
C LEU A 151 -0.02 -9.92 5.77
N GLN A 152 -1.30 -10.21 6.04
CA GLN A 152 -2.11 -9.54 7.07
C GLN A 152 -1.85 -10.03 8.51
N GLY A 153 -0.84 -10.87 8.73
CA GLY A 153 -0.42 -11.30 10.06
C GLY A 153 -0.82 -12.73 10.42
N GLN A 154 -1.38 -13.50 9.50
CA GLN A 154 -1.49 -14.95 9.68
C GLN A 154 -0.12 -15.63 9.54
N ARG A 155 0.03 -16.79 10.18
CA ARG A 155 1.30 -17.54 10.15
C ARG A 155 1.57 -17.99 8.70
N TYR A 156 2.67 -17.51 8.14
CA TYR A 156 3.14 -17.99 6.85
C TYR A 156 3.84 -19.34 7.02
N GLU A 157 3.26 -20.38 6.44
CA GLU A 157 3.87 -21.71 6.36
C GLU A 157 4.35 -21.94 4.93
N ALA A 158 5.64 -21.66 4.69
CA ALA A 158 6.27 -21.77 3.37
C ALA A 158 6.08 -23.16 2.76
N ASP A 159 6.14 -24.21 3.58
CA ASP A 159 6.00 -25.59 3.14
C ASP A 159 4.61 -25.88 2.55
N VAL A 160 3.56 -25.28 3.11
CA VAL A 160 2.17 -25.45 2.62
C VAL A 160 2.02 -24.81 1.25
N VAL A 161 2.53 -23.58 1.08
CA VAL A 161 2.48 -22.91 -0.22
C VAL A 161 3.29 -23.67 -1.27
N ARG A 162 4.52 -24.09 -0.94
CA ARG A 162 5.38 -24.85 -1.85
C ARG A 162 4.75 -26.19 -2.25
N ALA A 163 4.07 -26.86 -1.32
CA ALA A 163 3.29 -28.05 -1.63
C ALA A 163 2.19 -27.75 -2.64
N ARG A 164 1.41 -26.67 -2.46
CA ARG A 164 0.35 -26.26 -3.41
C ARG A 164 0.90 -25.91 -4.80
N LEU A 165 2.05 -25.24 -4.88
CA LEU A 165 2.71 -24.97 -6.16
C LEU A 165 3.23 -26.25 -6.83
N SER A 166 3.73 -27.18 -6.03
CA SER A 166 4.23 -28.47 -6.51
C SER A 166 3.12 -29.35 -7.08
N GLU A 167 1.89 -29.28 -6.55
CA GLU A 167 0.72 -29.96 -7.14
C GLU A 167 0.47 -29.51 -8.59
N ILE A 168 0.65 -28.22 -8.90
CA ILE A 168 0.50 -27.69 -10.27
C ILE A 168 1.65 -28.18 -11.16
N PHE A 169 2.88 -28.22 -10.61
CA PHE A 169 4.05 -28.74 -11.31
C PHE A 169 3.87 -30.23 -11.67
N GLU A 170 3.41 -31.05 -10.73
CA GLU A 170 3.10 -32.46 -10.95
C GLU A 170 2.02 -32.65 -12.00
N LEU A 171 0.98 -31.81 -12.01
CA LEU A 171 -0.06 -31.83 -13.02
C LEU A 171 0.51 -31.57 -14.43
N VAL A 172 1.46 -30.64 -14.58
CA VAL A 172 2.16 -30.42 -15.86
C VAL A 172 2.93 -31.68 -16.29
N GLN A 173 3.56 -32.38 -15.36
CA GLN A 173 4.36 -33.57 -15.65
C GLN A 173 3.51 -34.80 -16.00
N GLN A 174 2.36 -34.96 -15.33
CA GLN A 174 1.44 -36.07 -15.59
C GLN A 174 0.72 -35.95 -16.95
N ASN A 175 0.66 -34.74 -17.51
CA ASN A 175 -0.06 -34.46 -18.77
C ASN A 175 0.89 -34.02 -19.91
N ARG A 176 2.13 -34.50 -19.92
CA ARG A 176 3.15 -34.16 -20.95
C ARG A 176 2.83 -34.69 -22.36
N ASP A 177 1.92 -35.64 -22.46
CA ASP A 177 1.34 -36.13 -23.71
C ASP A 177 0.43 -35.08 -24.38
N VAL A 178 -0.27 -34.29 -23.56
CA VAL A 178 -1.16 -33.21 -24.00
C VAL A 178 -0.45 -31.86 -24.05
N ILE A 179 0.42 -31.59 -23.07
CA ILE A 179 1.11 -30.32 -22.89
C ILE A 179 2.44 -30.35 -23.64
N SER A 180 2.56 -29.52 -24.68
CA SER A 180 3.83 -29.37 -25.41
C SER A 180 4.97 -28.91 -24.50
N SER A 181 6.20 -29.35 -24.79
CA SER A 181 7.38 -28.99 -23.99
C SER A 181 7.59 -27.48 -23.85
N GLY A 182 7.27 -26.71 -24.90
CA GLY A 182 7.37 -25.24 -24.88
C GLY A 182 6.36 -24.59 -23.94
N VAL A 183 5.12 -25.07 -23.91
CA VAL A 183 4.09 -24.57 -22.98
C VAL A 183 4.43 -24.97 -21.55
N ALA A 184 4.88 -26.21 -21.33
CA ALA A 184 5.31 -26.66 -20.01
C ALA A 184 6.45 -25.81 -19.44
N MET A 185 7.48 -25.49 -20.23
CA MET A 185 8.56 -24.60 -19.79
C MET A 185 8.06 -23.19 -19.44
N LYS A 186 7.07 -22.65 -20.17
CA LYS A 186 6.46 -21.35 -19.84
C LYS A 186 5.70 -21.42 -18.51
N ILE A 187 4.91 -22.46 -18.29
CA ILE A 187 4.19 -22.66 -17.03
C ILE A 187 5.17 -22.75 -15.86
N ILE A 188 6.23 -23.54 -15.99
CA ILE A 188 7.26 -23.68 -14.95
C ILE A 188 7.93 -22.34 -14.66
N ARG A 189 8.23 -21.54 -15.69
CA ARG A 189 8.77 -20.19 -15.52
C ARG A 189 7.82 -19.29 -14.71
N PHE A 190 6.52 -19.28 -15.05
CA PHE A 190 5.55 -18.46 -14.32
C PHE A 190 5.32 -18.94 -12.88
N LEU A 191 5.36 -20.25 -12.63
CA LEU A 191 5.34 -20.81 -11.27
C LEU A 191 6.56 -20.35 -10.45
N LYS A 192 7.75 -20.36 -11.06
CA LYS A 192 8.95 -19.81 -10.43
C LYS A 192 8.83 -18.31 -10.15
N ASP A 193 8.20 -17.53 -11.04
CA ASP A 193 7.96 -16.10 -10.82
C ASP A 193 6.93 -15.85 -9.68
N ILE A 194 5.94 -16.74 -9.52
CA ILE A 194 5.03 -16.73 -8.35
C ILE A 194 5.83 -16.98 -7.08
N GLU A 195 6.63 -18.04 -7.02
CA GLU A 195 7.43 -18.39 -5.84
C GLU A 195 8.42 -17.29 -5.47
N GLU A 196 9.16 -16.75 -6.45
CA GLU A 196 10.12 -15.67 -6.23
C GLU A 196 9.44 -14.40 -5.68
N SER A 197 8.32 -13.99 -6.25
CA SER A 197 7.61 -12.79 -5.79
C SER A 197 7.03 -12.98 -4.38
N MET A 198 6.55 -14.18 -4.05
CA MET A 198 6.10 -14.52 -2.70
C MET A 198 7.24 -14.47 -1.69
N GLU A 199 8.33 -15.22 -1.93
CA GLU A 199 9.49 -15.29 -1.03
C GLU A 199 10.12 -13.91 -0.79
N ASN A 200 10.26 -13.10 -1.83
CA ASN A 200 10.76 -11.73 -1.70
C ASN A 200 9.83 -10.86 -0.86
N THR A 201 8.51 -10.94 -1.07
CA THR A 201 7.54 -10.15 -0.30
C THR A 201 7.52 -10.57 1.18
N ILE A 202 7.55 -11.87 1.46
CA ILE A 202 7.65 -12.42 2.81
C ILE A 202 8.97 -12.01 3.48
N GLY A 203 10.07 -12.03 2.73
CA GLY A 203 11.37 -11.57 3.21
C GLY A 203 11.33 -10.11 3.66
N ILE A 204 10.72 -9.23 2.85
CA ILE A 204 10.52 -7.81 3.20
C ILE A 204 9.66 -7.67 4.47
N ARG A 205 8.55 -8.41 4.56
CA ARG A 205 7.67 -8.37 5.75
C ARG A 205 8.39 -8.85 7.01
N THR A 206 9.17 -9.93 6.90
CA THR A 206 9.81 -10.60 8.05
C THR A 206 10.97 -9.77 8.60
N HIS A 207 11.73 -9.11 7.75
CA HIS A 207 12.94 -8.39 8.16
C HIS A 207 12.74 -6.89 8.44
N GLY A 208 11.61 -6.29 8.03
CA GLY A 208 11.25 -4.92 8.38
C GLY A 208 12.30 -3.87 8.00
N SER A 209 12.15 -2.64 8.51
CA SER A 209 13.21 -1.63 8.47
C SER A 209 14.06 -1.68 9.76
N PRO A 210 15.32 -1.20 9.72
CA PRO A 210 16.14 -1.11 10.91
C PRO A 210 15.50 -0.23 12.00
N ILE A 211 15.24 -0.82 13.16
CA ILE A 211 14.58 -0.17 14.31
C ILE A 211 15.44 0.96 14.91
N SER A 212 16.78 0.83 14.82
CA SER A 212 17.73 1.74 15.45
C SER A 212 17.61 3.18 14.99
N LEU A 213 17.45 3.42 13.67
CA LEU A 213 17.38 4.76 13.12
C LEU A 213 16.08 5.48 13.50
N ARG A 214 14.98 4.72 13.63
CA ARG A 214 13.70 5.24 14.10
C ARG A 214 13.73 5.58 15.59
N ALA A 215 14.32 4.72 16.40
CA ALA A 215 14.54 4.99 17.82
C ALA A 215 15.40 6.25 18.01
N TYR A 216 16.45 6.42 17.18
CA TYR A 216 17.24 7.65 17.12
C TYR A 216 16.35 8.88 16.85
N CYS A 217 15.53 8.87 15.78
CA CYS A 217 14.63 9.99 15.47
C CYS A 217 13.70 10.32 16.64
N LEU A 218 13.10 9.32 17.27
CA LEU A 218 12.19 9.51 18.39
C LEU A 218 12.89 10.21 19.56
N VAL A 219 14.06 9.71 19.99
CA VAL A 219 14.83 10.31 21.09
C VAL A 219 15.17 11.78 20.78
N PHE A 220 15.62 12.06 19.56
CA PHE A 220 15.97 13.42 19.17
C PHE A 220 14.77 14.36 19.13
N ILE A 221 13.59 13.89 18.72
CA ILE A 221 12.35 14.70 18.75
C ILE A 221 11.98 15.10 20.18
N TYR A 222 12.14 14.20 21.17
CA TYR A 222 11.88 14.55 22.57
C TYR A 222 12.96 15.44 23.19
N MET A 223 14.20 15.33 22.73
CA MET A 223 15.30 16.17 23.19
C MET A 223 15.27 17.57 22.56
N PHE A 224 14.78 17.69 21.33
CA PHE A 224 14.84 18.92 20.55
C PHE A 224 14.21 20.15 21.23
N PRO A 225 13.06 20.07 21.91
CA PRO A 225 12.48 21.20 22.65
C PRO A 225 13.42 21.82 23.69
N PHE A 226 14.28 21.02 24.33
CA PHE A 226 15.24 21.52 25.31
C PHE A 226 16.33 22.39 24.69
N ILE A 227 16.57 22.25 23.39
CA ILE A 227 17.58 22.99 22.62
C ILE A 227 16.94 24.18 21.90
N PHE A 228 15.82 23.91 21.23
CA PHE A 228 15.14 24.89 20.40
C PHE A 228 14.45 25.98 21.20
N VAL A 229 13.75 25.64 22.29
CA VAL A 229 12.91 26.61 23.01
C VAL A 229 13.73 27.67 23.76
N PRO A 230 14.81 27.36 24.49
CA PRO A 230 15.64 28.39 25.11
C PRO A 230 16.29 29.33 24.10
N THR A 231 16.65 28.81 22.92
CA THR A 231 17.21 29.63 21.83
C THR A 231 16.14 30.53 21.22
N LEU A 232 14.92 30.00 21.05
CA LEU A 232 13.79 30.79 20.59
C LEU A 232 13.45 31.94 21.55
N VAL A 233 13.55 31.71 22.87
CA VAL A 233 13.38 32.78 23.88
C VAL A 233 14.51 33.81 23.78
N PHE A 234 15.75 33.37 23.56
CA PHE A 234 16.88 34.28 23.34
C PHE A 234 16.66 35.18 22.12
N ASP A 235 16.18 34.62 21.01
CA ASP A 235 15.90 35.38 19.78
C ASP A 235 14.70 36.33 19.93
N MET A 236 13.78 36.02 20.84
CA MET A 236 12.50 36.72 21.05
C MET A 236 12.48 37.53 22.36
N GLN A 237 13.64 38.00 22.85
CA GLN A 237 13.77 38.73 24.13
C GLN A 237 12.80 39.93 24.27
N GLU A 238 12.43 40.59 23.18
CA GLU A 238 11.47 41.71 23.16
C GLU A 238 10.05 41.29 22.70
N GLY A 239 9.84 40.02 22.40
CA GLY A 239 8.61 39.47 21.86
C GLY A 239 7.56 39.12 22.91
N GLU A 240 6.30 39.02 22.49
CA GLU A 240 5.23 38.57 23.39
C GLU A 240 5.34 37.07 23.69
N ALA A 241 5.22 36.71 24.98
CA ALA A 241 5.39 35.35 25.48
C ALA A 241 4.51 34.30 24.76
N TRP A 242 3.31 34.67 24.31
CA TRP A 242 2.41 33.74 23.60
C TRP A 242 2.99 33.26 22.25
N ILE A 243 3.83 34.07 21.60
CA ILE A 243 4.47 33.71 20.33
C ILE A 243 5.42 32.53 20.53
N VAL A 244 6.20 32.53 21.62
CA VAL A 244 7.12 31.44 21.98
C VAL A 244 6.35 30.13 22.21
N TYR A 245 5.21 30.18 22.91
CA TYR A 245 4.36 28.99 23.12
C TYR A 245 3.82 28.44 21.80
N ILE A 246 3.31 29.31 20.92
CA ILE A 246 2.75 28.86 19.64
C ILE A 246 3.85 28.28 18.75
N LEU A 247 4.98 28.97 18.60
CA LEU A 247 6.04 28.54 17.70
C LEU A 247 6.73 27.26 18.20
N SER A 248 6.93 27.10 19.51
CA SER A 248 7.41 25.85 20.10
C SER A 248 6.44 24.69 19.92
N ALA A 249 5.13 24.92 20.09
CA ALA A 249 4.10 23.91 19.85
C ALA A 249 4.01 23.51 18.38
N VAL A 250 4.01 24.48 17.45
CA VAL A 250 3.98 24.22 16.01
C VAL A 250 5.20 23.43 15.57
N HIS A 251 6.40 23.80 16.04
CA HIS A 251 7.61 23.07 15.67
C HIS A 251 7.59 21.62 16.20
N GLY A 252 7.23 21.44 17.47
CA GLY A 252 7.07 20.11 18.07
C GLY A 252 6.02 19.26 17.33
N PHE A 253 4.89 19.88 16.96
CA PHE A 253 3.83 19.25 16.18
C PHE A 253 4.32 18.77 14.82
N ILE A 254 5.08 19.58 14.07
CA ILE A 254 5.60 19.21 12.76
C ILE A 254 6.51 17.98 12.87
N LEU A 255 7.48 18.00 13.79
CA LEU A 255 8.44 16.91 13.94
C LEU A 255 7.76 15.58 14.34
N ILE A 256 6.85 15.62 15.32
CA ILE A 256 6.18 14.39 15.76
C ILE A 256 5.16 13.88 14.73
N SER A 257 4.52 14.78 13.97
CA SER A 257 3.61 14.37 12.90
C SER A 257 4.35 13.63 11.79
N LEU A 258 5.53 14.14 11.38
CA LEU A 258 6.39 13.46 10.41
C LEU A 258 6.87 12.10 10.90
N TYR A 259 7.19 12.00 12.20
CA TYR A 259 7.54 10.72 12.82
C TYR A 259 6.36 9.73 12.83
N ASN A 260 5.13 10.18 13.11
CA ASN A 260 3.97 9.30 13.08
C ASN A 260 3.68 8.79 11.66
N VAL A 261 3.80 9.65 10.64
CA VAL A 261 3.71 9.22 9.22
C VAL A 261 4.78 8.19 8.89
N GLN A 262 6.00 8.36 9.39
CA GLN A 262 7.07 7.37 9.23
C GLN A 262 6.71 6.02 9.88
N ASP A 263 6.13 6.04 11.08
CA ASP A 263 5.73 4.84 11.83
C ASP A 263 4.59 4.10 11.10
N ASP A 264 3.61 4.84 10.57
CA ASP A 264 2.48 4.27 9.80
C ASP A 264 2.97 3.61 8.50
N LEU A 265 3.94 4.20 7.80
CA LEU A 265 4.53 3.63 6.57
C LEU A 265 5.40 2.38 6.83
N GLU A 266 5.69 2.06 8.10
CA GLU A 266 6.53 0.94 8.46
C GLU A 266 5.85 -0.42 8.29
N ASN A 267 4.53 -0.50 8.19
CA ASN A 267 3.89 -1.78 7.94
C ASN A 267 2.82 -1.63 6.86
N PRO A 268 3.19 -1.76 5.58
CA PRO A 268 2.26 -1.51 4.47
C PRO A 268 1.15 -2.56 4.32
N PHE A 269 1.08 -3.55 5.22
CA PHE A 269 0.18 -4.69 5.15
C PHE A 269 -0.94 -4.67 6.19
N ASP A 270 -0.85 -3.88 7.28
CA ASP A 270 -1.81 -3.95 8.39
C ASP A 270 -3.13 -3.22 8.15
N GLN A 271 -3.25 -2.48 7.05
CA GLN A 271 -4.47 -1.75 6.64
C GLN A 271 -4.88 -0.64 7.62
N ILE A 272 -3.99 -0.25 8.53
CA ILE A 272 -4.21 0.84 9.49
C ILE A 272 -3.81 2.18 8.85
N GLY A 273 -2.67 2.18 8.16
CA GLY A 273 -2.11 3.35 7.52
C GLY A 273 -3.00 3.92 6.42
N LEU A 274 -2.86 5.22 6.17
CA LEU A 274 -3.50 5.88 5.03
C LEU A 274 -2.90 5.41 3.70
N ASP A 275 -1.60 5.09 3.71
CA ASP A 275 -0.80 4.76 2.53
C ASP A 275 -0.52 3.26 2.40
N ASP A 276 -1.29 2.39 3.06
CA ASP A 276 -1.11 0.94 2.98
C ASP A 276 -1.43 0.39 1.60
N VAL A 277 -0.88 -0.79 1.32
CA VAL A 277 -1.12 -1.49 0.06
C VAL A 277 -2.47 -2.18 0.13
N ASN A 278 -3.35 -1.89 -0.83
CA ASN A 278 -4.64 -2.54 -0.94
C ASN A 278 -4.47 -4.00 -1.43
N LEU A 279 -4.39 -4.94 -0.48
CA LEU A 279 -4.15 -6.35 -0.78
C LEU A 279 -5.28 -7.00 -1.57
N GLU A 280 -6.50 -6.49 -1.45
CA GLU A 280 -7.68 -7.00 -2.15
C GLU A 280 -7.53 -6.92 -3.68
N GLU A 281 -6.84 -5.89 -4.16
CA GLU A 281 -6.57 -5.71 -5.59
C GLU A 281 -5.64 -6.78 -6.17
N PHE A 282 -4.87 -7.47 -5.31
CA PHE A 282 -3.90 -8.48 -5.73
C PHE A 282 -4.44 -9.91 -5.69
N HIS A 283 -5.70 -10.10 -5.25
CA HIS A 283 -6.33 -11.41 -5.34
C HIS A 283 -6.43 -11.89 -6.78
N PHE A 284 -6.18 -13.19 -6.93
CA PHE A 284 -6.48 -13.88 -8.16
C PHE A 284 -7.99 -14.09 -8.28
N ASN A 285 -8.58 -13.40 -9.26
CA ASN A 285 -9.95 -13.59 -9.66
C ASN A 285 -9.93 -14.24 -11.05
N GLN A 286 -10.67 -15.35 -11.18
CA GLN A 286 -10.91 -15.96 -12.48
C GLN A 286 -11.59 -14.92 -13.38
N GLN A 287 -10.85 -14.35 -14.32
CA GLN A 287 -11.43 -13.47 -15.32
C GLN A 287 -11.89 -14.32 -16.51
N PRO A 288 -13.17 -14.21 -16.94
CA PRO A 288 -13.62 -14.95 -18.10
C PRO A 288 -12.77 -14.54 -19.31
N VAL A 289 -12.23 -15.51 -20.04
CA VAL A 289 -11.31 -15.31 -21.18
C VAL A 289 -11.87 -14.32 -22.23
N LYS A 290 -13.20 -14.20 -22.34
CA LYS A 290 -13.90 -13.23 -23.21
C LYS A 290 -13.72 -11.75 -22.81
N ALA A 291 -13.27 -11.43 -21.61
CA ALA A 291 -13.09 -10.05 -21.16
C ALA A 291 -11.71 -9.46 -21.53
N LEU A 292 -10.80 -10.27 -22.07
CA LEU A 292 -9.41 -9.90 -22.36
C LEU A 292 -9.10 -9.79 -23.87
N LEU A 293 -10.09 -10.04 -24.74
CA LEU A 293 -10.04 -9.88 -26.20
C LEU A 293 -11.06 -8.81 -26.63
#